data_AF-A0A191Y0K0-F1
#
_entry.id   AF-A0A191Y0K0-F1
#
_cell.length_a   1.000
_cell.length_b   1.000
_cell.length_c   1.000
_cell.angle_alpha   90.00
_cell.angle_beta   90.00
_cell.angle_gamma   90.00
#
_symmetry.space_group_name_H-M   'P 1'
#
loop_
_entity.id
_entity.type
_entity.pdbx_description
1 polymer ?
#
loop_
_entity_poly.entity_id
_entity_poly.type
_entity_poly.pdbx_seq_one_letter_code
_entity_poly.pdbx_strand_id
1 'polypeptide(L)' 'VVGLLDEVEFSHYDSDTRRKEPRQDWMSRVTEDDPQYWKRETEKSMGTQQVRKVDIETVK' A
#
# COMPACT_ATOMS: atom_id res chain seq x y z
N VAL A 1 -0.22 5.55 -0.78
CA VAL A 1 -0.94 5.33 0.52
C VAL A 1 0.12 5.09 1.56
N VAL A 2 0.02 5.73 2.73
CA VAL A 2 0.97 5.57 3.83
C VAL A 2 0.23 4.96 5.02
N GLY A 3 0.84 3.97 5.67
CA GLY A 3 0.37 3.42 6.94
C GLY A 3 1.19 3.97 8.10
N LEU A 4 0.52 4.53 9.10
CA LEU A 4 1.12 5.09 10.32
C LEU A 4 0.66 4.30 11.54
N LEU A 5 1.59 4.01 12.45
CA LEU A 5 1.32 3.49 13.79
C LEU A 5 2.16 4.31 14.76
N ASP A 6 1.51 4.96 15.72
CA ASP A 6 2.14 5.92 16.65
C ASP A 6 3.03 6.94 15.93
N GLU A 7 2.47 7.57 14.87
CA GLU A 7 3.14 8.55 14.01
C GLU A 7 4.33 8.02 13.19
N VAL A 8 4.68 6.75 13.34
CA VAL A 8 5.76 6.10 12.58
C VAL A 8 5.20 5.45 11.33
N GLU A 9 5.83 5.73 10.18
CA GLU A 9 5.53 5.06 8.92
C GLU A 9 5.96 3.59 8.97
N PHE A 10 4.98 2.69 8.86
CA PHE A 10 5.20 1.24 8.83
C PHE A 10 4.99 0.62 7.44
N SER A 11 4.27 1.29 6.54
CA SER A 11 4.10 0.82 5.16
C SER A 11 3.87 1.97 4.18
N HIS A 12 4.31 1.75 2.95
CA HIS A 12 4.21 2.74 1.88
C HIS A 12 3.77 2.09 0.58
N TYR A 13 2.80 2.69 -0.11
CA TYR A 13 2.50 2.40 -1.50
C TYR A 13 3.06 3.48 -2.41
N ASP A 14 4.06 3.10 -3.20
CA ASP A 14 4.68 3.90 -4.25
C ASP A 14 3.86 3.75 -5.53
N SER A 15 3.32 4.86 -6.03
CA SER A 15 2.45 4.86 -7.21
C SER A 15 3.19 4.72 -8.53
N ASP A 16 4.49 4.99 -8.55
CA ASP A 16 5.32 4.96 -9.76
C ASP A 16 5.79 3.53 -10.00
N THR A 17 6.29 2.87 -8.96
CA THR A 17 6.69 1.46 -9.01
C THR A 17 5.52 0.49 -8.81
N ARG A 18 4.37 1.01 -8.34
CA ARG A 18 3.14 0.26 -8.02
C ARG A 18 3.37 -0.86 -7.00
N ARG A 19 4.14 -0.58 -5.95
CA ARG A 19 4.44 -1.55 -4.88
C ARG A 19 4.04 -1.00 -3.52
N LYS A 20 3.42 -1.86 -2.69
CA LYS A 20 3.20 -1.59 -1.26
C LYS A 20 4.23 -2.37 -0.46
N GLU A 21 5.04 -1.66 0.31
CA GLU A 21 6.22 -2.22 0.98
C GLU A 21 6.26 -1.85 2.47
N PRO A 22 6.83 -2.72 3.32
CA PRO A 22 7.08 -2.40 4.71
C PRO A 22 8.14 -1.31 4.84
N ARG A 23 8.01 -0.49 5.88
CA ARG A 23 9.00 0.54 6.28
C ARG A 23 9.63 0.26 7.64
N GLN A 24 9.15 -0.77 8.34
CA GLN A 24 9.65 -1.20 9.64
C GLN A 24 9.89 -2.71 9.64
N ASP A 25 10.93 -3.17 10.32
CA ASP A 25 11.34 -4.58 10.32
C ASP A 25 10.28 -5.52 10.87
N TRP A 26 9.51 -5.08 11.87
CA TRP A 26 8.43 -5.90 12.43
C TRP A 26 7.31 -6.15 11.41
N MET A 27 7.12 -5.24 10.43
CA MET A 27 6.13 -5.44 9.37
C MET A 27 6.61 -6.36 8.26
N SER A 28 7.92 -6.50 8.03
CA SER A 28 8.39 -7.46 7.01
C SER A 28 8.08 -8.90 7.43
N ARG A 29 8.11 -9.20 8.72
CA ARG A 29 7.83 -10.53 9.30
C ARG A 29 6.41 -11.05 9.07
N VAL A 30 5.46 -10.20 8.69
CA VAL A 30 4.09 -10.65 8.35
C VAL A 30 4.08 -11.72 7.25
N THR A 31 5.13 -11.76 6.41
CA THR A 31 5.25 -12.78 5.36
C THR A 31 5.57 -14.18 5.87
N GLU A 32 6.01 -14.30 7.13
CA GLU A 32 6.22 -15.61 7.77
C GLU A 32 4.88 -16.33 7.97
N ASP A 33 3.84 -15.59 8.37
CA ASP A 33 2.48 -16.13 8.56
C ASP A 33 1.62 -16.05 7.28
N ASP A 34 1.76 -14.96 6.50
CA ASP A 34 1.05 -14.75 5.24
C ASP A 34 2.01 -14.31 4.12
N PRO A 35 2.61 -15.27 3.39
CA PRO A 35 3.54 -14.98 2.30
C PRO A 35 2.95 -14.14 1.17
N GLN A 36 1.62 -14.00 1.08
CA GLN A 36 0.94 -13.22 0.04
C GLN A 36 0.48 -11.84 0.51
N TYR A 37 0.73 -11.48 1.78
CA TYR A 37 0.24 -10.24 2.39
C TYR A 37 0.54 -9.00 1.55
N TRP A 38 1.81 -8.77 1.21
CA TRP A 38 2.23 -7.57 0.46
C TRP A 38 1.73 -7.56 -0.99
N LYS A 39 1.58 -8.73 -1.61
CA LYS A 39 0.99 -8.84 -2.95
C LYS A 39 -0.47 -8.39 -2.91
N ARG A 40 -1.26 -8.95 -2.00
CA ARG A 40 -2.68 -8.59 -1.81
C ARG A 40 -2.84 -7.10 -1.47
N GLU A 41 -2.01 -6.57 -0.60
CA GLU A 41 -2.05 -5.15 -0.21
C GLU A 41 -1.63 -4.21 -1.35
N THR A 42 -0.72 -4.66 -2.22
CA THR A 42 -0.35 -3.95 -3.45
C THR A 42 -1.54 -3.92 -4.43
N GLU A 43 -2.19 -5.06 -4.67
CA GLU A 43 -3.35 -5.16 -5.58
C GLU A 43 -4.51 -4.25 -5.12
N LYS A 44 -4.83 -4.24 -3.82
CA LYS A 44 -5.83 -3.31 -3.25
C LYS A 44 -5.46 -1.85 -3.46
N SER A 45 -4.18 -1.51 -3.29
CA SER A 45 -3.69 -0.14 -3.47
C SER A 45 -3.74 0.29 -4.93
N MET A 46 -3.43 -0.62 -5.87
CA MET A 46 -3.58 -0.40 -7.31
C MET A 46 -5.05 -0.14 -7.69
N GLY A 47 -5.98 -0.94 -7.17
CA GLY A 47 -7.42 -0.71 -7.40
C GLY A 47 -7.87 0.66 -6.87
N THR A 48 -7.42 1.02 -5.67
CA THR A 48 -7.70 2.35 -5.09
C THR A 48 -7.12 3.48 -5.95
N GLN A 49 -5.91 3.31 -6.49
CA GLN A 49 -5.29 4.29 -7.39
C GLN A 49 -6.10 4.49 -8.67
N GLN A 50 -6.64 3.42 -9.25
CA GLN A 50 -7.50 3.52 -10.45
C GLN A 50 -8.80 4.27 -10.17
N VAL A 51 -9.49 3.94 -9.08
CA VAL A 51 -10.73 4.63 -8.67
C VAL A 51 -10.47 6.12 -8.46
N ARG A 52 -9.42 6.49 -7.72
CA ARG A 52 -9.07 7.90 -7.50
C ARG A 52 -8.75 8.67 -8.78
N LYS A 53 -8.16 8.02 -9.78
CA LYS A 53 -7.92 8.66 -11.09
C LYS A 53 -9.24 8.98 -11.78
N VAL A 54 -10.18 8.04 -11.80
CA VAL A 54 -11.53 8.23 -12.35
C VAL A 54 -12.28 9.31 -11.58
N ASP A 55 -12.21 9.32 -10.25
CA ASP A 55 -12.88 10.34 -9.43
C ASP A 55 -12.36 11.74 -9.75
N ILE A 56 -11.03 11.90 -9.86
CA ILE A 56 -10.41 13.18 -10.23
C ILE A 56 -10.85 13.61 -11.64
N GLU A 57 -10.92 12.69 -12.59
CA GLU A 57 -11.43 12.99 -13.94
C GLU A 57 -12.90 13.37 -13.94
N THR A 58 -13.71 12.78 -13.06
CA THR A 58 -15.15 13.03 -12.96
C THR A 58 -15.48 14.35 -12.28
N VAL A 59 -14.69 14.78 -11.30
CA VAL A 59 -14.93 16.00 -10.52
C VAL A 59 -14.39 17.27 -11.21
N LYS A 60 -13.51 17.13 -12.19
CA LYS A 60 -12.98 18.25 -13.00
C LYS A 60 -14.07 18.97 -13.79
#